data_AF-A0A538L8K7-F1
#
_entry.id   AF-A0A538L8K7-F1
#
_cell.length_a   1.000
_cell.length_b   1.000
_cell.length_c   1.000
_cell.angle_alpha   90.00
_cell.angle_beta   90.00
_cell.angle_gamma   90.00
#
_symmetry.space_group_name_H-M   'P 1'
#
loop_
_entity.id
_entity.type
_entity.pdbx_description
1 polymer ?
#
loop_
_entity_poly.entity_id
_entity_poly.type
_entity_poly.pdbx_seq_one_letter_code
_entity_poly.pdbx_strand_id
1 'polypeptide(L)'
;MIATLYDIHGNLPALEAVLAEVPDEAAILVGGDVCFAGEQPAETLERLRALGDRVVWVRGNTDREITTESHLSEEQVAFLHGLESTVQIDRVLYCHATPRNDMDIFTERTQEERIAFLFENVDADVVVCGHTHMQFDRTIAGKRVINSGSVGKPFEEKPGAYWTLDLEHRFTSYEGAPAPEHTRAEALAEFTRIGL
;
A
#
# COMPACT_ATOMS: atom_id res chain seq x y z
N MET A 1 -0.92 -17.59 5.10
CA MET A 1 -0.60 -16.78 3.92
C MET A 1 -1.16 -15.38 4.14
N ILE A 2 -0.43 -14.34 3.79
CA ILE A 2 -0.86 -12.95 3.89
C ILE A 2 -0.71 -12.28 2.52
N ALA A 3 -1.83 -11.82 1.96
CA ALA A 3 -1.83 -10.91 0.82
C ALA A 3 -1.72 -9.48 1.32
N THR A 4 -0.83 -8.66 0.75
CA THR A 4 -0.67 -7.25 1.12
C THR A 4 -1.09 -6.34 -0.02
N LEU A 5 -2.06 -5.47 0.26
CA LEU A 5 -2.71 -4.60 -0.71
C LEU A 5 -2.55 -3.16 -0.23
N TYR A 6 -1.84 -2.34 -1.00
CA TYR A 6 -1.56 -0.94 -0.69
C TYR A 6 -2.13 -0.04 -1.79
N ASP A 7 -2.43 1.21 -1.44
CA ASP A 7 -2.70 2.29 -2.40
C ASP A 7 -3.82 1.90 -3.38
N ILE A 8 -4.95 1.40 -2.84
CA ILE A 8 -6.10 0.93 -3.63
C ILE A 8 -6.84 2.13 -4.25
N HIS A 9 -6.84 3.28 -3.58
CA HIS A 9 -7.38 4.55 -4.06
C HIS A 9 -8.74 4.41 -4.77
N GLY A 10 -9.69 3.73 -4.13
CA GLY A 10 -11.06 3.57 -4.61
C GLY A 10 -11.18 2.88 -5.98
N ASN A 11 -10.16 2.14 -6.41
CA ASN A 11 -10.15 1.39 -7.67
C ASN A 11 -10.73 -0.01 -7.44
N LEU A 12 -12.07 -0.08 -7.36
CA LEU A 12 -12.79 -1.33 -7.13
C LEU A 12 -12.49 -2.41 -8.19
N PRO A 13 -12.41 -2.13 -9.51
CA PRO A 13 -12.07 -3.15 -10.50
C PRO A 13 -10.70 -3.80 -10.27
N ALA A 14 -9.69 -3.01 -9.90
CA ALA A 14 -8.38 -3.52 -9.54
C ALA A 14 -8.43 -4.39 -8.28
N LEU A 15 -9.15 -3.94 -7.26
CA LEU A 15 -9.34 -4.70 -6.02
C LEU A 15 -10.00 -6.06 -6.30
N GLU A 16 -11.10 -6.10 -7.05
CA GLU A 16 -11.80 -7.36 -7.37
C GLU A 16 -10.91 -8.33 -8.16
N ALA A 17 -10.11 -7.81 -9.10
CA ALA A 17 -9.18 -8.63 -9.85
C ALA A 17 -8.12 -9.27 -8.93
N VAL A 18 -7.55 -8.51 -8.00
CA VAL A 18 -6.61 -9.05 -7.00
C VAL A 18 -7.30 -10.07 -6.09
N LEU A 19 -8.49 -9.75 -5.55
CA LEU A 19 -9.22 -10.63 -4.66
C LEU A 19 -9.62 -11.96 -5.31
N ALA A 20 -9.81 -11.99 -6.63
CA ALA A 20 -10.05 -13.23 -7.38
C ALA A 20 -8.83 -14.17 -7.43
N GLU A 21 -7.61 -13.65 -7.23
CA GLU A 21 -6.36 -14.41 -7.20
C GLU A 21 -5.88 -14.72 -5.77
N VAL A 22 -6.39 -14.01 -4.76
CA VAL A 22 -6.06 -14.24 -3.35
C VAL A 22 -6.75 -15.52 -2.85
N PRO A 23 -6.03 -16.50 -2.28
CA PRO A 23 -6.63 -17.71 -1.70
C PRO A 23 -7.67 -17.40 -0.62
N ASP A 24 -8.73 -18.19 -0.52
CA ASP A 24 -9.82 -17.99 0.44
C ASP A 24 -9.36 -18.03 1.91
N GLU A 25 -8.36 -18.85 2.21
CA GLU A 25 -7.75 -18.99 3.53
C GLU A 25 -6.69 -17.92 3.84
N ALA A 26 -6.30 -17.08 2.87
CA ALA A 26 -5.32 -16.03 3.11
C ALA A 26 -5.94 -14.87 3.88
N ALA A 27 -5.20 -14.38 4.87
CA ALA A 27 -5.43 -13.08 5.47
C ALA A 27 -5.04 -11.98 4.48
N ILE A 28 -5.69 -10.83 4.58
CA ILE A 28 -5.52 -9.69 3.69
C ILE A 28 -5.10 -8.51 4.55
N LEU A 29 -3.89 -8.02 4.35
CA LEU A 29 -3.42 -6.80 4.97
C LEU A 29 -3.63 -5.63 4.01
N VAL A 30 -4.46 -4.68 4.41
CA VAL A 30 -4.69 -3.42 3.70
C VAL A 30 -3.76 -2.37 4.29
N GLY A 31 -2.81 -1.93 3.47
CA GLY A 31 -1.67 -1.12 3.84
C GLY A 31 -1.88 0.40 3.82
N GLY A 32 -3.12 0.84 3.72
CA GLY A 32 -3.51 2.24 3.67
C GLY A 32 -3.77 2.76 2.24
N ASP A 33 -4.22 4.01 2.19
CA ASP A 33 -4.64 4.74 0.99
C ASP A 33 -5.75 4.00 0.23
N VAL A 34 -6.84 3.75 0.96
CA VAL A 34 -7.92 2.88 0.49
C VAL A 34 -8.82 3.58 -0.51
N CYS A 35 -9.14 4.85 -0.28
CA CYS A 35 -10.28 5.50 -0.92
C CYS A 35 -9.93 6.73 -1.78
N PHE A 36 -8.91 7.50 -1.39
CA PHE A 36 -8.74 8.86 -1.89
C PHE A 36 -8.54 8.93 -3.41
N ALA A 37 -9.23 9.88 -4.04
CA ALA A 37 -9.16 10.17 -5.48
C ALA A 37 -9.43 8.96 -6.39
N GLY A 38 -10.25 8.01 -5.94
CA GLY A 38 -10.77 6.89 -6.71
C GLY A 38 -12.16 7.12 -7.29
N GLU A 39 -12.52 6.32 -8.28
CA GLU A 39 -13.87 6.37 -8.89
C GLU A 39 -14.93 5.74 -7.99
N GLN A 40 -14.56 4.77 -7.14
CA GLN A 40 -15.48 3.98 -6.32
C GLN A 40 -15.01 3.87 -4.86
N PRO A 41 -14.81 5.00 -4.14
CA PRO A 41 -14.21 5.01 -2.82
C PRO A 41 -15.05 4.25 -1.77
N ALA A 42 -16.36 4.52 -1.70
CA ALA A 42 -17.25 3.91 -0.72
C ALA A 42 -17.41 2.40 -1.00
N GLU A 43 -17.59 2.01 -2.26
CA GLU A 43 -17.74 0.62 -2.66
C GLU A 43 -16.47 -0.19 -2.41
N THR A 44 -15.30 0.41 -2.65
CA THR A 44 -14.00 -0.22 -2.34
C THR A 44 -13.86 -0.50 -0.84
N LEU A 45 -14.17 0.49 0.01
CA LEU A 45 -14.13 0.30 1.45
C LEU A 45 -15.12 -0.77 1.92
N GLU A 46 -16.38 -0.70 1.48
CA GLU A 46 -17.40 -1.68 1.86
C GLU A 46 -17.07 -3.09 1.35
N ARG A 47 -16.45 -3.19 0.17
CA ARG A 47 -16.00 -4.47 -0.37
C ARG A 47 -14.94 -5.13 0.50
N LEU A 48 -14.00 -4.34 1.03
CA LEU A 48 -13.00 -4.82 1.99
C LEU A 48 -13.64 -5.15 3.34
N ARG A 49 -14.54 -4.32 3.87
CA ARG A 49 -15.27 -4.60 5.12
C ARG A 49 -16.08 -5.89 5.05
N ALA A 50 -16.67 -6.20 3.90
CA ALA A 50 -17.44 -7.43 3.68
C ALA A 50 -16.59 -8.72 3.79
N LEU A 51 -15.26 -8.62 3.71
CA LEU A 51 -14.35 -9.76 3.94
C LEU A 51 -14.17 -10.09 5.43
N GLY A 52 -14.69 -9.25 6.33
CA GLY A 52 -14.73 -9.49 7.77
C GLY A 52 -13.34 -9.65 8.39
N ASP A 53 -13.21 -10.65 9.26
CA ASP A 53 -11.99 -10.93 10.06
C ASP A 53 -10.77 -11.33 9.23
N ARG A 54 -10.93 -11.51 7.91
CA ARG A 54 -9.79 -11.73 7.00
C ARG A 54 -8.93 -10.48 6.86
N VAL A 55 -9.48 -9.29 7.10
CA VAL A 55 -8.80 -8.02 6.81
C VAL A 55 -8.14 -7.44 8.05
N VAL A 56 -6.85 -7.14 7.91
CA VAL A 56 -6.04 -6.40 8.87
C VAL A 56 -5.71 -5.05 8.27
N TRP A 57 -5.87 -3.98 9.04
CA TRP A 57 -5.85 -2.61 8.52
C TRP A 57 -4.65 -1.82 9.02
N VAL A 58 -4.00 -1.09 8.12
CA VAL A 58 -3.01 -0.06 8.39
C VAL A 58 -3.49 1.24 7.75
N ARG A 59 -3.36 2.35 8.45
CA ARG A 59 -3.77 3.67 7.97
C ARG A 59 -2.71 4.28 7.04
N GLY A 60 -3.13 4.76 5.87
CA GLY A 60 -2.32 5.60 4.99
C GLY A 60 -2.47 7.09 5.26
N ASN A 61 -1.63 7.91 4.62
CA ASN A 61 -1.71 9.35 4.80
C ASN A 61 -3.01 9.92 4.22
N THR A 62 -3.48 9.39 3.09
CA THR A 62 -4.74 9.87 2.51
C THR A 62 -5.93 9.41 3.34
N ASP A 63 -5.86 8.23 3.98
CA ASP A 63 -6.90 7.81 4.92
C ASP A 63 -6.97 8.72 6.15
N ARG A 64 -5.83 9.22 6.64
CA ARG A 64 -5.76 10.18 7.76
C ARG A 64 -6.34 11.55 7.39
N GLU A 65 -6.22 11.94 6.13
CA GLU A 65 -6.61 13.27 5.64
C GLU A 65 -7.97 13.26 4.94
N ILE A 66 -8.59 12.09 4.79
CA ILE A 66 -9.83 11.94 4.02
C ILE A 66 -10.99 12.64 4.70
N THR A 67 -11.88 13.19 3.87
CA THR A 67 -13.10 13.86 4.34
C THR A 67 -14.31 13.33 3.58
N THR A 68 -15.50 13.74 4.01
CA THR A 68 -16.76 13.42 3.33
C THR A 68 -16.84 13.99 1.91
N GLU A 69 -15.95 14.92 1.53
CA GLU A 69 -15.83 15.39 0.14
C GLU A 69 -15.38 14.27 -0.81
N SER A 70 -14.77 13.20 -0.28
CA SER A 70 -14.41 11.99 -1.03
C SER A 70 -15.56 11.00 -1.21
N HIS A 71 -16.82 11.48 -1.13
CA HIS A 71 -18.03 10.67 -1.28
C HIS A 71 -18.16 9.51 -0.27
N LEU A 72 -17.60 9.70 0.93
CA LEU A 72 -17.74 8.78 2.07
C LEU A 72 -18.71 9.33 3.10
N SER A 73 -19.38 8.44 3.83
CA SER A 73 -20.16 8.82 5.02
C SER A 73 -19.24 9.25 6.17
N GLU A 74 -19.79 9.99 7.14
CA GLU A 74 -19.06 10.35 8.37
C GLU A 74 -18.56 9.12 9.13
N GLU A 75 -19.32 8.02 9.12
CA GLU A 75 -18.93 6.74 9.74
C GLU A 75 -17.70 6.13 9.06
N GLN A 76 -17.68 6.12 7.73
CA GLN A 76 -16.56 5.60 6.95
C GLN A 76 -15.29 6.44 7.13
N VAL A 77 -15.43 7.78 7.16
CA VAL A 77 -14.31 8.68 7.48
C VAL A 77 -13.79 8.43 8.89
N ALA A 78 -14.69 8.33 9.88
CA ALA A 78 -14.29 8.06 11.26
C ALA A 78 -13.61 6.69 11.42
N PHE A 79 -14.07 5.67 10.67
CA PHE A 79 -13.42 4.37 10.61
C PHE A 79 -11.96 4.49 10.10
N LEU A 80 -11.75 5.15 8.95
CA LEU A 80 -10.42 5.33 8.36
C LEU A 80 -9.47 6.13 9.28
N HIS A 81 -9.98 7.18 9.92
CA HIS A 81 -9.21 7.94 10.91
C HIS A 81 -8.80 7.11 12.13
N GLY A 82 -9.62 6.14 12.52
CA GLY A 82 -9.38 5.29 13.69
C GLY A 82 -8.40 4.14 13.48
N LEU A 83 -7.92 3.93 12.24
CA LEU A 83 -6.98 2.85 11.91
C LEU A 83 -5.59 3.09 12.54
N GLU A 84 -4.93 2.00 12.92
CA GLU A 84 -3.57 2.01 13.45
C GLU A 84 -2.55 2.37 12.36
N SER A 85 -1.49 3.10 12.71
CA SER A 85 -0.44 3.48 11.76
C SER A 85 0.48 2.32 11.39
N THR A 86 0.57 1.30 12.24
CA THR A 86 1.38 0.10 12.01
C THR A 86 0.72 -1.14 12.60
N VAL A 87 1.00 -2.29 12.01
CA VAL A 87 0.63 -3.60 12.55
C VAL A 87 1.85 -4.51 12.46
N GLN A 88 2.09 -5.32 13.50
CA GLN A 88 3.14 -6.34 13.49
C GLN A 88 2.53 -7.73 13.63
N ILE A 89 2.91 -8.65 12.73
CA ILE A 89 2.55 -10.06 12.79
C ILE A 89 3.85 -10.85 12.77
N ASP A 90 4.11 -11.61 13.83
CA ASP A 90 5.38 -12.28 14.08
C ASP A 90 6.59 -11.32 13.96
N ARG A 91 7.51 -11.58 13.02
CA ARG A 91 8.70 -10.74 12.75
C ARG A 91 8.55 -9.86 11.51
N VAL A 92 7.31 -9.59 11.08
CA VAL A 92 7.00 -8.69 9.95
C VAL A 92 6.20 -7.49 10.44
N LEU A 93 6.73 -6.29 10.19
CA LEU A 93 6.04 -5.02 10.46
C LEU A 93 5.41 -4.51 9.16
N TYR A 94 4.17 -4.06 9.25
CA TYR A 94 3.42 -3.45 8.17
C TYR A 94 3.13 -2.00 8.53
N CYS A 95 3.48 -1.08 7.64
CA CYS A 95 3.27 0.36 7.76
C CYS A 95 2.92 0.92 6.39
N HIS A 96 2.32 2.11 6.30
CA HIS A 96 2.01 2.70 5.00
C HIS A 96 3.27 3.14 4.23
N ALA A 97 4.07 4.05 4.80
CA ALA A 97 5.31 4.54 4.17
C ALA A 97 6.55 3.99 4.88
N THR A 98 6.74 4.35 6.15
CA THR A 98 7.85 3.88 6.98
C THR A 98 7.35 3.49 8.38
N PRO A 99 8.15 2.76 9.19
CA PRO A 99 7.80 2.46 10.58
C PRO A 99 7.58 3.70 11.46
N ARG A 100 8.01 4.88 11.01
CA ARG A 100 7.94 6.14 11.78
C ARG A 100 6.76 7.02 11.42
N ASN A 101 6.35 7.03 10.16
CA ASN A 101 5.24 7.82 9.65
C ASN A 101 4.79 7.32 8.27
N ASP A 102 3.70 7.89 7.80
CA ASP A 102 3.01 7.60 6.54
C ASP A 102 3.33 8.62 5.42
N MET A 103 4.37 9.47 5.57
CA MET A 103 4.70 10.55 4.63
C MET A 103 6.10 10.46 4.02
N ASP A 104 7.03 9.75 4.68
CA ASP A 104 8.42 9.69 4.24
C ASP A 104 8.53 8.93 2.92
N ILE A 105 9.07 9.61 1.91
CA ILE A 105 9.26 9.06 0.58
C ILE A 105 10.68 8.51 0.45
N PHE A 106 10.79 7.25 0.06
CA PHE A 106 12.04 6.63 -0.39
C PHE A 106 11.74 5.64 -1.52
N THR A 107 12.73 5.39 -2.36
CA THR A 107 12.58 4.54 -3.55
C THR A 107 13.64 3.46 -3.58
N GLU A 108 13.64 2.64 -4.63
CA GLU A 108 14.72 1.68 -4.86
C GLU A 108 16.10 2.34 -5.09
N ARG A 109 16.13 3.63 -5.45
CA ARG A 109 17.36 4.40 -5.74
C ARG A 109 17.81 5.29 -4.59
N THR A 110 17.01 5.45 -3.55
CA THR A 110 17.40 6.25 -2.38
C THR A 110 18.61 5.61 -1.68
N GLN A 111 19.67 6.39 -1.45
CA GLN A 111 20.91 5.90 -0.81
C GLN A 111 20.61 5.44 0.61
N GLU A 112 21.16 4.30 1.01
CA GLU A 112 20.84 3.67 2.30
C GLU A 112 21.22 4.58 3.48
N GLU A 113 22.33 5.31 3.39
CA GLU A 113 22.82 6.22 4.43
C GLU A 113 21.82 7.35 4.75
N ARG A 114 20.95 7.69 3.79
CA ARG A 114 19.91 8.71 3.97
C ARG A 114 18.68 8.18 4.69
N ILE A 115 18.43 6.87 4.68
CA ILE A 115 17.17 6.26 5.14
C ILE A 115 17.33 5.17 6.19
N ALA A 116 18.56 4.71 6.47
CA ALA A 116 18.83 3.65 7.45
C ALA A 116 18.19 3.96 8.82
N PHE A 117 18.30 5.21 9.27
CA PHE A 117 17.75 5.69 10.53
C PHE A 117 16.23 5.50 10.68
N LEU A 118 15.47 5.37 9.57
CA LEU A 118 14.02 5.11 9.57
C LEU A 118 13.67 3.68 9.99
N PHE A 119 14.60 2.74 9.78
CA PHE A 119 14.43 1.31 10.00
C PHE A 119 15.27 0.79 11.18
N GLU A 120 16.18 1.60 11.71
CA GLU A 120 16.89 1.31 12.95
C GLU A 120 15.95 1.15 14.15
N ASN A 121 16.27 0.21 15.04
CA ASN A 121 15.50 -0.09 16.26
C ASN A 121 14.06 -0.59 16.04
N VAL A 122 13.70 -0.97 14.81
CA VAL A 122 12.45 -1.69 14.56
C VAL A 122 12.62 -3.15 15.00
N ASP A 123 11.74 -3.65 15.87
CA ASP A 123 11.76 -5.06 16.33
C ASP A 123 11.05 -5.99 15.34
N ALA A 124 11.54 -6.00 14.10
CA ALA A 124 11.10 -6.87 13.01
C ALA A 124 12.28 -7.21 12.08
N ASP A 125 12.17 -8.34 11.39
CA ASP A 125 13.13 -8.77 10.37
C ASP A 125 12.76 -8.24 8.98
N VAL A 126 11.45 -8.09 8.75
CA VAL A 126 10.88 -7.60 7.49
C VAL A 126 9.97 -6.40 7.78
N VAL A 127 10.04 -5.40 6.91
CA VAL A 127 9.09 -4.28 6.87
C VAL A 127 8.39 -4.28 5.50
N VAL A 128 7.06 -4.22 5.49
CA VAL A 128 6.27 -4.09 4.27
C VAL A 128 5.60 -2.72 4.25
N CYS A 129 5.70 -2.03 3.11
CA CYS A 129 5.17 -0.70 2.88
C CYS A 129 4.53 -0.54 1.49
N GLY A 130 4.02 0.67 1.22
CA GLY A 130 3.39 1.14 -0.02
C GLY A 130 3.80 2.59 -0.28
N HIS A 131 2.84 3.50 -0.41
CA HIS A 131 3.00 4.97 -0.46
C HIS A 131 3.63 5.52 -1.75
N THR A 132 4.69 4.89 -2.26
CA THR A 132 5.34 5.29 -3.52
C THR A 132 4.85 4.52 -4.74
N HIS A 133 3.91 3.58 -4.55
CA HIS A 133 3.20 2.86 -5.60
C HIS A 133 4.10 2.05 -6.57
N MET A 134 5.33 1.72 -6.15
CA MET A 134 6.31 0.96 -6.93
C MET A 134 6.72 -0.29 -6.17
N GLN A 135 6.82 -1.42 -6.84
CA GLN A 135 7.38 -2.62 -6.24
C GLN A 135 8.90 -2.52 -6.14
N PHE A 136 9.42 -2.84 -4.96
CA PHE A 136 10.84 -3.06 -4.74
C PHE A 136 11.09 -3.91 -3.51
N ASP A 137 12.24 -4.58 -3.49
CA ASP A 137 12.73 -5.36 -2.35
C ASP A 137 14.18 -4.97 -2.08
N ARG A 138 14.44 -4.47 -0.87
CA ARG A 138 15.74 -3.94 -0.47
C ARG A 138 16.13 -4.41 0.91
N THR A 139 17.44 -4.42 1.19
CA THR A 139 17.93 -4.47 2.56
C THR A 139 18.27 -3.05 3.02
N ILE A 140 17.73 -2.63 4.17
CA ILE A 140 17.98 -1.32 4.77
C ILE A 140 18.20 -1.53 6.27
N ALA A 141 19.33 -1.05 6.81
CA ALA A 141 19.68 -1.20 8.23
C ALA A 141 19.60 -2.67 8.73
N GLY A 142 19.96 -3.61 7.85
CA GLY A 142 19.93 -5.06 8.14
C GLY A 142 18.56 -5.72 8.11
N LYS A 143 17.51 -5.02 7.64
CA LYS A 143 16.14 -5.53 7.51
C LYS A 143 15.74 -5.66 6.05
N ARG A 144 14.91 -6.65 5.73
CA ARG A 144 14.27 -6.72 4.40
C ARG A 144 13.12 -5.71 4.37
N VAL A 145 13.10 -4.83 3.38
CA VAL A 145 12.07 -3.81 3.20
C VAL A 145 11.44 -4.01 1.83
N ILE A 146 10.14 -4.28 1.83
CA ILE A 146 9.37 -4.61 0.64
C ILE A 146 8.32 -3.54 0.43
N ASN A 147 8.34 -2.89 -0.71
CA ASN A 147 7.22 -2.07 -1.14
C ASN A 147 6.28 -2.93 -1.99
N SER A 148 5.02 -3.07 -1.57
CA SER A 148 4.06 -3.96 -2.23
C SER A 148 3.63 -3.45 -3.61
N GLY A 149 3.98 -2.20 -3.94
CA GLY A 149 3.40 -1.48 -5.07
C GLY A 149 2.01 -0.95 -4.73
N SER A 150 1.26 -0.61 -5.77
CA SER A 150 -0.10 -0.09 -5.64
C SER A 150 -1.09 -0.97 -6.41
N VAL A 151 -2.20 -1.27 -5.75
CA VAL A 151 -3.33 -1.96 -6.37
C VAL A 151 -4.04 -1.04 -7.35
N GLY A 152 -4.26 0.22 -6.96
CA GLY A 152 -5.16 1.10 -7.71
C GLY A 152 -4.49 2.14 -8.60
N LYS A 153 -3.26 2.53 -8.30
CA LYS A 153 -2.52 3.63 -8.96
C LYS A 153 -1.01 3.33 -9.10
N PRO A 154 -0.59 2.21 -9.68
CA PRO A 154 0.83 1.85 -9.76
C PRO A 154 1.64 2.80 -10.65
N PHE A 155 2.86 3.09 -10.21
CA PHE A 155 3.89 3.70 -11.05
C PHE A 155 4.82 2.61 -11.60
N GLU A 156 4.25 1.78 -12.46
CA GLU A 156 4.91 0.63 -13.07
C GLU A 156 4.78 0.65 -14.59
N GLU A 157 5.63 -0.12 -15.28
CA GLU A 157 5.66 -0.14 -16.75
C GLU A 157 4.40 -0.78 -17.38
N LYS A 158 3.73 -1.69 -16.66
CA LYS A 158 2.54 -2.38 -17.14
C LYS A 158 1.30 -1.92 -16.40
N PRO A 159 0.22 -1.51 -17.09
CA PRO A 159 -1.08 -1.30 -16.46
C PRO A 159 -1.58 -2.56 -15.76
N GLY A 160 -2.06 -2.43 -14.53
CA GLY A 160 -2.62 -3.52 -13.73
C GLY A 160 -2.57 -3.20 -12.24
N ALA A 161 -2.70 -4.22 -11.40
CA ALA A 161 -2.62 -4.11 -9.95
C ALA A 161 -1.35 -4.82 -9.44
N TYR A 162 -0.64 -4.17 -8.53
CA TYR A 162 0.60 -4.67 -7.93
C TYR A 162 0.42 -4.86 -6.42
N TRP A 163 0.80 -6.03 -5.93
CA TRP A 163 0.55 -6.46 -4.54
C TRP A 163 1.57 -7.55 -4.14
N THR A 164 1.55 -8.06 -2.91
CA THR A 164 2.36 -9.23 -2.53
C THR A 164 1.54 -10.35 -1.92
N LEU A 165 2.01 -11.59 -2.07
CA LEU A 165 1.50 -12.76 -1.35
C LEU A 165 2.68 -13.45 -0.67
N ASP A 166 2.65 -13.54 0.66
CA ASP A 166 3.74 -14.09 1.48
C ASP A 166 5.10 -13.47 1.15
N LEU A 167 5.13 -12.13 1.09
CA LEU A 167 6.33 -11.32 0.83
C LEU A 167 6.91 -11.48 -0.59
N GLU A 168 6.16 -12.07 -1.51
CA GLU A 168 6.54 -12.19 -2.91
C GLU A 168 5.67 -11.29 -3.78
N HIS A 169 6.31 -10.46 -4.62
CA HIS A 169 5.63 -9.56 -5.54
C HIS A 169 4.71 -10.31 -6.52
N ARG A 170 3.53 -9.75 -6.72
CA ARG A 170 2.49 -10.20 -7.64
C ARG A 170 2.03 -9.04 -8.52
N PHE A 171 1.53 -9.42 -9.69
CA PHE A 171 0.92 -8.52 -10.66
C PHE A 171 -0.34 -9.19 -11.20
N THR A 172 -1.42 -8.43 -11.26
CA THR A 172 -2.71 -8.88 -11.78
C THR A 172 -3.18 -7.91 -12.86
N SER A 173 -3.37 -8.39 -14.08
CA SER A 173 -3.99 -7.59 -15.13
C SER A 173 -5.51 -7.60 -14.97
N TYR A 174 -6.16 -6.48 -15.30
CA TYR A 174 -7.62 -6.39 -15.30
C TYR A 174 -8.13 -5.53 -16.47
N GLU A 175 -9.37 -5.75 -16.88
CA GLU A 175 -9.98 -5.01 -17.97
C GLU A 175 -10.20 -3.55 -17.57
N GLY A 176 -9.84 -2.62 -18.45
CA GLY A 176 -9.96 -1.19 -18.17
C GLY A 176 -8.88 -0.62 -17.25
N ALA A 177 -7.79 -1.37 -16.98
CA ALA A 177 -6.64 -0.83 -16.26
C ALA A 177 -6.14 0.47 -16.93
N PRO A 178 -6.08 1.60 -16.20
CA PRO A 178 -5.71 2.88 -16.78
C PRO A 178 -4.25 2.80 -17.24
N ALA A 179 -3.96 3.46 -18.36
CA ALA A 179 -2.57 3.70 -18.72
C ALA A 179 -1.91 4.53 -17.60
N PRO A 180 -0.66 4.21 -17.21
CA PRO A 180 0.02 4.97 -16.18
C PRO A 180 0.17 6.43 -16.61
N GLU A 181 -0.21 7.36 -15.74
CA GLU A 181 -0.07 8.81 -15.98
C GLU A 181 1.40 9.22 -16.11
N HIS A 182 2.27 8.51 -15.39
CA HIS A 182 3.71 8.68 -15.39
C HIS A 182 4.38 7.33 -15.64
N THR A 183 5.45 7.32 -16.44
CA THR A 183 6.29 6.13 -16.52
C THR A 183 6.93 5.84 -15.17
N ARG A 184 7.25 4.58 -14.91
CA ARG A 184 8.00 4.19 -13.70
C ARG A 184 9.28 4.98 -13.56
N ALA A 185 9.99 5.23 -14.67
CA ALA A 185 11.24 5.98 -14.67
C ALA A 185 11.06 7.45 -14.22
N GLU A 186 9.98 8.11 -14.64
CA GLU A 186 9.64 9.48 -14.26
C GLU A 186 9.28 9.56 -12.77
N ALA A 187 8.35 8.72 -12.32
CA ALA A 187 7.93 8.67 -10.92
C ALA A 187 9.12 8.35 -10.00
N LEU A 188 9.95 7.37 -10.38
CA LEU A 188 11.15 7.01 -9.63
C LEU A 188 12.14 8.18 -9.55
N ALA A 189 12.37 8.91 -10.65
CA ALA A 189 13.25 10.07 -10.65
C ALA A 189 12.71 11.20 -9.77
N GLU A 190 11.41 11.46 -9.82
CA GLU A 190 10.75 12.47 -9.01
C GLU A 190 10.79 12.12 -7.52
N PHE A 191 10.34 10.93 -7.13
CA PHE A 191 10.31 10.50 -5.74
C PHE A 191 11.70 10.36 -5.13
N THR A 192 12.71 9.98 -5.91
CA THR A 192 14.10 10.00 -5.43
C THR A 192 14.61 11.43 -5.21
N ARG A 193 14.10 12.41 -5.97
CA ARG A 193 14.49 13.82 -5.85
C ARG A 193 13.80 14.51 -4.67
N ILE A 194 12.51 14.24 -4.44
CA ILE A 194 11.73 14.88 -3.36
C ILE A 194 11.78 14.12 -2.05
N GLY A 195 12.12 12.83 -2.09
CA GLY A 195 12.25 11.97 -0.93
C GLY A 195 13.54 12.17 -0.13
N LEU A 196 13.61 11.45 0.98
CA LEU A 196 14.68 11.53 1.98
C LEU A 196 16.07 11.21 1.46
#